data_AF-A0A3B8DUS1-F1
#
_entry.id   AF-A0A3B8DUS1-F1
#
_cell.length_a   1.000
_cell.length_b   1.000
_cell.length_c   1.000
_cell.angle_alpha   90.00
_cell.angle_beta   90.00
_cell.angle_gamma   90.00
#
_symmetry.space_group_name_H-M   'P 1'
#
loop_
_entity.id
_entity.type
_entity.pdbx_description
1 polymer ?
#
loop_
_entity_poly.entity_id
_entity_poly.type
_entity_poly.pdbx_seq_one_letter_code
_entity_poly.pdbx_strand_id
1 'polypeptide(L)'
;MAPLRLLCLCLPALLLLLLPAPPVSAAPAPVPAPGTDWAACKDLSRELSRLLGTLKEPHSEPNRVQIAVEDPEGDCATRIRCSDACDPPTLDTNNTRCLRRILQGLQHYRDLLGSEIFKDNRLPQLVATLDRLLGVVQQAPGRPCQAPTTPTWAEPLLPHLRHQALERLQSFTTVMSRVFTYGASTR
;
A
#
# COMPACT_ATOMS: atom_id res chain seq x y z
N MET A 1 9.03 32.29 73.50
CA MET A 1 9.27 31.00 72.81
C MET A 1 8.52 30.96 71.49
N ALA A 2 9.05 31.56 70.41
CA ALA A 2 8.50 31.44 69.05
C ALA A 2 9.42 31.95 67.88
N PRO A 3 10.76 31.73 67.82
CA PRO A 3 11.50 32.05 66.59
C PRO A 3 12.07 30.83 65.84
N LEU A 4 11.83 29.60 66.29
CA LEU A 4 12.47 28.39 65.72
C LEU A 4 11.61 27.58 64.75
N ARG A 5 10.33 27.94 64.55
CA ARG A 5 9.41 27.18 63.68
C ARG A 5 9.37 27.65 62.22
N LEU A 6 9.88 28.83 61.89
CA LEU A 6 9.88 29.33 60.50
C LEU A 6 11.06 28.79 59.66
N LEU A 7 12.21 28.51 60.28
CA LEU A 7 13.40 28.02 59.55
C LEU A 7 13.24 26.58 59.02
N CYS A 8 12.35 25.78 59.61
CA CYS A 8 12.21 24.36 59.28
C CYS A 8 11.40 24.11 57.99
N LEU A 9 10.67 25.10 57.48
CA LEU A 9 9.83 24.97 56.28
C LEU A 9 10.52 25.48 55.00
N CYS A 10 11.62 26.22 55.11
CA CYS A 10 12.34 26.76 53.96
C CYS A 10 13.39 25.80 53.38
N LEU A 11 13.90 24.88 54.20
CA LEU A 11 14.91 23.89 53.84
C LEU A 11 14.48 22.88 52.74
N PRO A 12 13.26 22.30 52.76
CA PRO A 12 12.86 21.39 51.68
C PRO A 12 12.55 22.13 50.36
N ALA A 13 12.14 23.41 50.43
CA ALA A 13 11.85 24.22 49.24
C ALA A 13 13.13 24.64 48.51
N LEU A 14 14.20 24.96 49.24
CA LEU A 14 15.49 25.33 48.63
C LEU A 14 16.19 24.11 47.99
N LEU A 15 16.02 22.92 48.57
CA LEU A 15 16.62 21.68 48.05
C LEU A 15 16.05 21.27 46.68
N LEU A 16 14.78 21.57 46.41
CA LEU A 16 14.12 21.33 45.11
C LEU A 16 14.60 22.26 43.99
N LEU A 17 15.11 23.46 44.32
CA LEU A 17 15.68 24.41 43.37
C LEU A 17 17.12 24.10 42.96
N LEU A 18 17.79 23.21 43.69
CA LEU A 18 19.18 22.79 43.45
C LEU A 18 19.29 21.50 42.62
N LEU A 19 18.17 20.92 42.18
CA LEU A 19 18.22 19.77 41.28
C LEU A 19 18.64 20.21 39.87
N PRO A 20 19.74 19.68 39.32
CA PRO A 20 20.13 19.93 37.94
C PRO A 20 19.05 19.39 37.01
N ALA A 21 18.67 20.20 36.01
CA ALA A 21 17.70 19.78 35.01
C ALA A 21 18.20 18.50 34.32
N PRO A 22 17.33 17.50 34.07
CA PRO A 22 17.73 16.34 33.28
C PRO A 22 18.20 16.85 31.90
N PRO A 23 19.31 16.31 31.36
CA PRO A 23 19.74 16.69 30.03
C PRO A 23 18.59 16.45 29.06
N VAL A 24 18.13 17.51 28.40
CA VAL A 24 17.19 17.42 27.29
C VAL A 24 17.90 16.61 26.23
N SER A 25 17.65 15.31 26.21
CA SER A 25 18.12 14.43 25.15
C SER A 25 17.46 14.94 23.88
N ALA A 26 18.24 15.63 23.05
CA ALA A 26 17.80 16.05 21.74
C ALA A 26 17.34 14.78 21.01
N ALA A 27 16.04 14.66 20.80
CA ALA A 27 15.50 13.58 19.99
C ALA A 27 16.24 13.65 18.63
N PRO A 28 16.78 12.53 18.12
CA PRO A 28 17.39 12.54 16.79
C PRO A 28 16.35 13.11 15.82
N ALA A 29 16.76 14.11 15.03
CA ALA A 29 15.92 14.67 13.98
C ALA A 29 15.38 13.49 13.15
N PRO A 30 14.07 13.48 12.80
CA PRO A 30 13.51 12.40 12.01
C PRO A 30 14.32 12.28 10.73
N VAL A 31 15.01 11.15 10.57
CA VAL A 31 15.69 10.80 9.33
C VAL A 31 14.64 10.89 8.23
N PRO A 32 14.85 11.64 7.14
CA PRO A 32 13.92 11.67 6.03
C PRO A 32 13.69 10.23 5.61
N ALA A 33 12.46 9.74 5.74
CA ALA A 33 12.10 8.46 5.18
C ALA A 33 12.52 8.50 3.70
N PRO A 34 13.23 7.48 3.19
CA PRO A 34 13.63 7.50 1.80
C PRO A 34 12.39 7.71 0.93
N GLY A 35 12.54 8.54 -0.11
CA GLY A 35 11.43 8.82 -1.01
C GLY A 35 11.13 7.62 -1.90
N THR A 36 9.88 7.44 -2.32
CA THR A 36 9.52 6.49 -3.39
C THR A 36 10.47 6.61 -4.58
N ASP A 37 11.04 5.49 -5.05
CA ASP A 37 11.85 5.48 -6.27
C ASP A 37 10.95 5.47 -7.49
N TRP A 38 10.62 6.66 -7.99
CA TRP A 38 9.69 6.84 -9.11
C TRP A 38 10.17 6.23 -10.41
N ALA A 39 11.49 6.25 -10.65
CA ALA A 39 12.07 5.67 -11.85
C ALA A 39 11.93 4.14 -11.84
N ALA A 40 12.29 3.50 -10.73
CA ALA A 40 12.09 2.06 -10.56
C ALA A 40 10.61 1.68 -10.63
N CYS A 41 9.73 2.46 -10.00
CA CYS A 41 8.28 2.23 -10.07
C CYS A 41 7.75 2.29 -11.51
N LYS A 42 8.19 3.27 -12.31
CA LYS A 42 7.80 3.43 -13.73
C LYS A 42 8.26 2.23 -14.57
N ASP A 43 9.51 1.81 -14.39
CA ASP A 43 10.09 0.74 -15.20
C ASP A 43 9.43 -0.61 -14.85
N LEU A 44 9.25 -0.90 -13.57
CA LEU A 44 8.55 -2.10 -13.11
C LEU A 44 7.07 -2.09 -13.48
N SER A 45 6.38 -0.94 -13.45
CA SER A 45 4.97 -0.88 -13.88
C SER A 45 4.81 -1.13 -15.37
N ARG A 46 5.77 -0.68 -16.18
CA ARG A 46 5.79 -0.99 -17.62
C ARG A 46 6.03 -2.47 -17.88
N GLU A 47 6.96 -3.07 -17.15
CA GLU A 47 7.19 -4.52 -17.23
C GLU A 47 5.94 -5.31 -16.83
N LEU A 48 5.25 -4.88 -15.77
CA LEU A 48 3.98 -5.47 -15.36
C LEU A 48 2.91 -5.38 -16.47
N SER A 49 2.74 -4.20 -17.08
CA SER A 49 1.83 -4.02 -18.22
C SER A 49 2.20 -4.93 -19.40
N ARG A 50 3.50 -5.07 -19.70
CA ARG A 50 3.99 -5.93 -20.78
C ARG A 50 3.65 -7.39 -20.52
N LEU A 51 3.93 -7.88 -19.31
CA LEU A 51 3.61 -9.26 -18.90
C LEU A 51 2.10 -9.53 -19.03
N LEU A 52 1.26 -8.63 -18.51
CA LEU A 52 -0.19 -8.75 -18.61
C LEU A 52 -0.67 -8.78 -20.07
N GLY A 53 -0.11 -7.94 -20.94
CA GLY A 53 -0.45 -7.91 -22.36
C GLY A 53 -0.05 -9.17 -23.14
N THR A 54 0.83 -10.01 -22.60
CA THR A 54 1.20 -11.30 -23.21
C THR A 54 0.29 -12.46 -22.77
N LEU A 55 -0.54 -12.26 -21.74
CA LEU A 55 -1.45 -13.30 -21.28
C LEU A 55 -2.57 -13.47 -22.31
N LYS A 56 -2.59 -14.64 -22.95
CA LYS A 56 -3.62 -15.00 -23.92
C LYS A 56 -4.77 -15.67 -23.17
N GLU A 57 -5.72 -14.88 -22.70
CA GLU A 57 -6.94 -15.44 -22.15
C GLU A 57 -7.98 -15.62 -23.26
N PRO A 58 -8.58 -16.81 -23.40
CA PRO A 58 -9.71 -16.98 -24.30
C PRO A 58 -10.83 -16.06 -23.81
N HIS A 59 -11.35 -15.22 -24.71
CA HIS A 59 -12.51 -14.37 -24.42
C HIS A 59 -13.64 -15.27 -23.91
N SER A 60 -13.92 -15.20 -22.62
CA SER A 60 -15.14 -15.80 -22.07
C SER A 60 -16.28 -14.86 -22.41
N GLU A 61 -17.27 -15.37 -23.16
CA GLU A 61 -18.57 -14.70 -23.34
C GLU A 61 -19.07 -14.16 -21.99
N PRO A 62 -19.68 -12.96 -21.95
CA PRO A 62 -19.95 -12.23 -20.73
C PRO A 62 -21.12 -12.86 -19.97
N ASN A 63 -20.95 -14.07 -19.43
CA ASN A 63 -21.82 -14.55 -18.38
C ASN A 63 -21.39 -13.86 -17.10
N ARG A 64 -22.24 -12.94 -16.64
CA ARG A 64 -21.99 -11.95 -15.59
C ARG A 64 -21.99 -12.59 -14.21
N VAL A 65 -21.16 -13.61 -13.98
CA VAL A 65 -20.79 -14.04 -12.64
C VAL A 65 -19.87 -12.96 -12.10
N GLN A 66 -20.47 -11.91 -11.53
CA GLN A 66 -19.71 -10.88 -10.85
C GLN A 66 -18.98 -11.55 -9.71
N ILE A 67 -17.64 -11.50 -9.73
CA ILE A 67 -16.87 -11.66 -8.51
C ILE A 67 -17.43 -10.65 -7.49
N ALA A 68 -18.30 -11.12 -6.59
CA ALA A 68 -18.68 -10.44 -5.36
C ALA A 68 -17.47 -10.52 -4.40
N VAL A 69 -16.37 -9.93 -4.82
CA VAL A 69 -15.17 -9.61 -4.05
C VAL A 69 -14.84 -8.15 -4.38
N GLU A 70 -15.87 -7.32 -4.47
CA GLU A 70 -15.70 -5.94 -4.12
C GLU A 70 -16.24 -5.86 -2.72
N ASP A 71 -15.36 -5.65 -1.76
CA ASP A 71 -15.75 -4.97 -0.54
C ASP A 71 -15.90 -3.50 -0.95
N PRO A 72 -17.13 -3.00 -1.18
CA PRO A 72 -17.34 -1.65 -1.70
C PRO A 72 -16.90 -0.57 -0.70
N GLU A 73 -16.70 -0.95 0.58
CA GLU A 73 -16.30 -0.07 1.68
C GLU A 73 -14.95 -0.46 2.33
N GLY A 74 -14.32 -1.55 1.87
CA GLY A 74 -13.17 -2.17 2.51
C GLY A 74 -11.81 -1.54 2.26
N ASP A 75 -10.94 -1.70 3.26
CA ASP A 75 -9.50 -1.41 3.22
C ASP A 75 -8.75 -2.19 2.12
N CYS A 76 -9.40 -3.16 1.46
CA CYS A 76 -8.83 -3.98 0.40
C CYS A 76 -9.18 -3.48 -1.00
N ALA A 77 -8.43 -2.46 -1.40
CA ALA A 77 -8.52 -1.80 -2.69
C ALA A 77 -8.31 -2.75 -3.88
N THR A 78 -9.33 -2.97 -4.71
CA THR A 78 -9.16 -3.58 -6.05
C THR A 78 -8.99 -2.54 -7.17
N ARG A 79 -9.36 -1.29 -6.89
CA ARG A 79 -9.43 -0.19 -7.86
C ARG A 79 -8.94 1.13 -7.28
N ILE A 80 -8.28 1.94 -8.10
CA ILE A 80 -7.98 3.35 -7.82
C ILE A 80 -9.21 4.19 -8.18
N ARG A 81 -9.80 4.85 -7.18
CA ARG A 81 -10.99 5.71 -7.26
C ARG A 81 -10.59 7.17 -7.48
N CYS A 82 -11.54 7.98 -7.92
CA CYS A 82 -11.36 9.43 -8.03
C CYS A 82 -11.03 10.08 -6.67
N SER A 83 -11.51 9.51 -5.56
CA SER A 83 -11.25 9.99 -4.19
C SER A 83 -9.83 9.70 -3.67
N ASP A 84 -9.07 8.87 -4.38
CA ASP A 84 -7.75 8.40 -3.91
C ASP A 84 -6.63 9.39 -4.22
N ALA A 85 -6.96 10.53 -4.83
CA ALA A 85 -6.06 11.66 -5.04
C ALA A 85 -4.82 11.32 -5.91
N CYS A 86 -5.05 10.50 -6.94
CA CYS A 86 -4.05 10.12 -7.94
C CYS A 86 -4.04 11.04 -9.17
N ASP A 87 -4.69 12.20 -9.10
CA ASP A 87 -4.64 13.24 -10.12
C ASP A 87 -3.29 14.01 -10.06
N PRO A 88 -2.79 14.52 -11.21
CA PRO A 88 -1.49 15.20 -11.28
C PRO A 88 -1.29 16.32 -10.24
N PRO A 89 -2.24 17.26 -10.04
CA PRO A 89 -2.07 18.33 -9.05
C PRO A 89 -1.85 17.82 -7.62
N THR A 90 -2.57 16.76 -7.23
CA THR A 90 -2.41 16.18 -5.90
C THR A 90 -1.12 15.37 -5.78
N LEU A 91 -0.67 14.70 -6.85
CA LEU A 91 0.60 13.97 -6.86
C LEU A 91 1.83 14.87 -6.65
N ASP A 92 1.75 16.15 -7.05
CA ASP A 92 2.82 17.13 -6.87
C ASP A 92 2.90 17.64 -5.42
N THR A 93 1.77 17.68 -4.72
CA THR A 93 1.65 18.30 -3.39
C THR A 93 1.61 17.26 -2.25
N ASN A 94 0.81 16.21 -2.38
CA ASN A 94 0.68 15.14 -1.40
C ASN A 94 0.27 13.81 -2.05
N ASN A 95 1.28 13.00 -2.38
CA ASN A 95 1.11 11.70 -3.02
C ASN A 95 0.73 10.55 -2.05
N THR A 96 0.65 10.80 -0.74
CA THR A 96 0.51 9.76 0.29
C THR A 96 -0.73 8.91 0.10
N ARG A 97 -1.88 9.55 -0.18
CA ARG A 97 -3.16 8.84 -0.34
C ARG A 97 -3.15 7.95 -1.57
N CYS A 98 -2.65 8.47 -2.68
CA CYS A 98 -2.55 7.72 -3.93
C CYS A 98 -1.59 6.52 -3.78
N LEU A 99 -0.39 6.74 -3.23
CA LEU A 99 0.60 5.68 -3.05
C LEU A 99 0.10 4.58 -2.10
N ARG A 100 -0.60 4.96 -1.02
CA ARG A 100 -1.25 3.98 -0.12
C ARG A 100 -2.26 3.12 -0.87
N ARG A 101 -3.10 3.73 -1.72
CA ARG A 101 -4.08 2.99 -2.51
C ARG A 101 -3.41 2.05 -3.52
N ILE A 102 -2.34 2.50 -4.16
CA ILE A 102 -1.55 1.66 -5.08
C ILE A 102 -0.97 0.46 -4.33
N LEU A 103 -0.38 0.66 -3.14
CA LEU A 103 0.15 -0.43 -2.34
C LEU A 103 -0.91 -1.45 -1.93
N GLN A 104 -2.08 -1.00 -1.50
CA GLN A 104 -3.21 -1.88 -1.19
C GLN A 104 -3.61 -2.73 -2.41
N GLY A 105 -3.69 -2.11 -3.59
CA GLY A 105 -3.99 -2.83 -4.84
C GLY A 105 -2.92 -3.84 -5.21
N LEU A 106 -1.64 -3.46 -5.13
CA LEU A 106 -0.52 -4.37 -5.40
C LEU A 106 -0.53 -5.58 -4.47
N GLN A 107 -0.76 -5.37 -3.17
CA GLN A 107 -0.88 -6.45 -2.19
C GLN A 107 -2.06 -7.37 -2.52
N HIS A 108 -3.23 -6.79 -2.79
CA HIS A 108 -4.42 -7.53 -3.16
C HIS A 108 -4.17 -8.44 -4.38
N TYR A 109 -3.61 -7.91 -5.47
CA TYR A 109 -3.37 -8.70 -6.66
C TYR A 109 -2.27 -9.74 -6.48
N ARG A 110 -1.23 -9.45 -5.69
CA ARG A 110 -0.22 -10.46 -5.32
C ARG A 110 -0.88 -11.64 -4.60
N ASP A 111 -1.72 -11.37 -3.61
CA ASP A 111 -2.39 -12.40 -2.82
C ASP A 111 -3.43 -13.18 -3.64
N LEU A 112 -4.15 -12.49 -4.52
CA LEU A 112 -5.09 -13.09 -5.47
C LEU A 112 -4.39 -14.07 -6.41
N LEU A 113 -3.24 -13.69 -6.98
CA LEU A 113 -2.43 -14.57 -7.84
C LEU A 113 -1.80 -15.74 -7.07
N GLY A 114 -1.63 -15.60 -5.76
CA GLY A 114 -1.20 -16.66 -4.84
C GLY A 114 -2.31 -17.64 -4.43
N SER A 115 -3.57 -17.26 -4.60
CA SER A 115 -4.74 -18.02 -4.12
C SER A 115 -5.03 -19.30 -4.93
N GLU A 116 -6.00 -20.08 -4.45
CA GLU A 116 -6.51 -21.27 -5.14
C GLU A 116 -7.08 -20.95 -6.53
N ILE A 117 -7.46 -19.69 -6.79
CA ILE A 117 -7.99 -19.25 -8.10
C ILE A 117 -6.99 -19.52 -9.24
N PHE A 118 -5.70 -19.34 -8.95
CA PHE A 118 -4.59 -19.49 -9.91
C PHE A 118 -3.75 -20.73 -9.69
N LYS A 119 -4.22 -21.69 -8.88
CA LYS A 119 -3.44 -22.89 -8.50
C LYS A 119 -2.85 -23.65 -9.68
N ASP A 120 -3.66 -23.91 -10.71
CA ASP A 120 -3.26 -24.65 -11.91
C ASP A 120 -2.68 -23.76 -13.02
N ASN A 121 -2.74 -22.43 -12.85
CA ASN A 121 -2.29 -21.44 -13.83
C ASN A 121 -1.43 -20.39 -13.13
N ARG A 122 -0.32 -20.83 -12.52
CA ARG A 122 0.58 -19.96 -11.77
C ARG A 122 1.27 -18.97 -12.69
N LEU A 123 1.38 -17.72 -12.23
CA LEU A 123 2.01 -16.61 -12.96
C LEU A 123 3.23 -16.07 -12.19
N PRO A 124 4.31 -16.86 -12.02
CA PRO A 124 5.41 -16.52 -11.11
C PRO A 124 6.15 -15.24 -11.50
N GLN A 125 6.30 -14.95 -12.79
CA GLN A 125 6.93 -13.70 -13.26
C GLN A 125 6.08 -12.47 -12.93
N LEU A 126 4.75 -12.61 -12.96
CA LEU A 126 3.81 -11.55 -12.61
C LEU A 126 3.88 -11.26 -11.11
N VAL A 127 3.83 -12.32 -10.29
CA VAL A 127 3.98 -12.22 -8.83
C VAL A 127 5.32 -11.60 -8.44
N ALA A 128 6.44 -12.07 -9.00
CA ALA A 128 7.76 -11.51 -8.72
C ALA A 128 7.90 -10.04 -9.13
N THR A 129 7.18 -9.60 -10.16
CA THR A 129 7.16 -8.18 -10.56
C THR A 129 6.33 -7.34 -9.60
N LEU A 130 5.19 -7.87 -9.10
CA LEU A 130 4.41 -7.23 -8.04
C LEU A 130 5.20 -7.11 -6.74
N ASP A 131 5.94 -8.16 -6.33
CA ASP A 131 6.79 -8.12 -5.13
C ASP A 131 7.90 -7.07 -5.25
N ARG A 132 8.52 -6.95 -6.43
CA ARG A 132 9.50 -5.88 -6.69
C ARG A 132 8.87 -4.50 -6.62
N LEU A 133 7.67 -4.30 -7.19
CA LEU A 133 6.92 -3.04 -7.07
C LEU A 133 6.61 -2.70 -5.61
N LEU A 134 6.13 -3.68 -4.84
CA LEU A 134 5.86 -3.51 -3.41
C LEU A 134 7.12 -3.09 -2.63
N GLY A 135 8.29 -3.62 -3.03
CA GLY A 135 9.57 -3.27 -2.41
C GLY A 135 10.07 -1.85 -2.70
N VAL A 136 9.66 -1.23 -3.82
CA VAL A 136 10.12 0.11 -4.23
C VAL A 136 9.13 1.24 -3.92
N VAL A 137 7.85 0.91 -3.72
CA VAL A 137 6.83 1.90 -3.34
C VAL A 137 6.88 2.13 -1.84
N GLN A 138 7.38 3.28 -1.41
CA GLN A 138 7.60 3.58 0.02
C GLN A 138 6.36 4.17 0.67
N GLN A 139 5.58 3.34 1.37
CA GLN A 139 4.64 3.75 2.42
C GLN A 139 4.56 2.66 3.49
N ALA A 140 4.06 3.03 4.68
CA ALA A 140 3.64 2.05 5.67
C ALA A 140 2.69 1.02 5.01
N PRO A 141 2.96 -0.29 5.15
CA PRO A 141 2.05 -1.31 4.66
C PRO A 141 0.65 -1.03 5.20
N GLY A 142 -0.35 -1.02 4.32
CA GLY A 142 -1.74 -1.05 4.76
C GLY A 142 -2.01 -2.32 5.55
N ARG A 143 -3.21 -2.40 6.16
CA ARG A 143 -3.68 -3.66 6.73
C ARG A 143 -3.60 -4.75 5.64
N PRO A 144 -2.96 -5.90 5.91
CA PRO A 144 -2.85 -6.96 4.91
C PRO A 144 -4.24 -7.43 4.51
N CYS A 145 -4.44 -7.57 3.20
CA CYS A 145 -5.67 -8.11 2.67
C CYS A 145 -5.71 -9.62 2.87
N GLN A 146 -6.89 -10.13 3.22
CA GLN A 146 -7.08 -11.58 3.20
C GLN A 146 -7.07 -12.05 1.76
N ALA A 147 -6.29 -13.09 1.50
CA ALA A 147 -6.32 -13.77 0.22
C ALA A 147 -7.74 -14.31 -0.03
N PRO A 148 -8.30 -14.14 -1.24
CA PRO A 148 -9.58 -14.73 -1.57
C PRO A 148 -9.50 -16.26 -1.44
N THR A 149 -10.34 -16.84 -0.58
CA THR A 149 -10.50 -18.29 -0.49
C THR A 149 -11.71 -18.70 -1.33
N THR A 150 -11.50 -19.56 -2.31
CA THR A 150 -12.57 -20.07 -3.15
C THR A 150 -13.15 -21.34 -2.53
N PRO A 151 -14.47 -21.40 -2.26
CA PRO A 151 -15.09 -22.65 -1.81
C PRO A 151 -15.08 -23.69 -2.94
N THR A 152 -15.07 -24.98 -2.58
CA THR A 152 -14.94 -26.09 -3.54
C THR A 152 -16.03 -26.12 -4.61
N TRP A 153 -17.25 -25.68 -4.31
CA TRP A 153 -18.35 -25.62 -5.29
C TRP A 153 -18.10 -24.60 -6.42
N ALA A 154 -17.17 -23.66 -6.24
CA ALA A 154 -16.86 -22.64 -7.24
C ALA A 154 -15.75 -23.06 -8.23
N GLU A 155 -15.26 -24.30 -8.17
CA GLU A 155 -14.29 -24.86 -9.13
C GLU A 155 -14.69 -24.66 -10.61
N PRO A 156 -15.95 -24.91 -11.03
CA PRO A 156 -16.36 -24.71 -12.43
C PRO A 156 -16.26 -23.24 -12.89
N LEU A 157 -16.28 -22.29 -11.95
CA LEU A 157 -16.22 -20.86 -12.22
C LEU A 157 -14.78 -20.34 -12.28
N LEU A 158 -13.78 -21.11 -11.83
CA LEU A 158 -12.38 -20.68 -11.75
C LEU A 158 -11.83 -20.04 -13.03
N PRO A 159 -12.09 -20.56 -14.24
CA PRO A 159 -11.62 -19.91 -15.47
C PRO A 159 -12.15 -18.48 -15.64
N HIS A 160 -13.44 -18.27 -15.35
CA HIS A 160 -14.07 -16.96 -15.43
C HIS A 160 -13.54 -16.02 -14.35
N LEU A 161 -13.35 -16.53 -13.13
CA LEU A 161 -12.80 -15.76 -12.01
C LEU A 161 -11.37 -15.30 -12.30
N ARG A 162 -10.53 -16.18 -12.91
CA ARG A 162 -9.17 -15.85 -13.37
C ARG A 162 -9.18 -14.74 -14.41
N HIS A 163 -10.03 -14.87 -15.42
CA HIS A 163 -10.13 -13.88 -16.48
C HIS A 163 -10.55 -12.50 -15.94
N GLN A 164 -11.62 -12.46 -15.13
CA GLN A 164 -12.06 -11.21 -14.52
C GLN A 164 -11.00 -10.61 -13.58
N ALA A 165 -10.25 -11.44 -12.86
CA ALA A 165 -9.15 -10.98 -12.01
C ALA A 165 -8.02 -10.32 -12.84
N LEU A 166 -7.65 -10.92 -13.96
CA LEU A 166 -6.60 -10.40 -14.85
C LEU A 166 -7.05 -9.12 -15.57
N GLU A 167 -8.30 -9.03 -16.03
CA GLU A 167 -8.89 -7.80 -16.59
C GLU A 167 -8.89 -6.63 -15.56
N ARG A 168 -9.27 -6.92 -14.31
CA ARG A 168 -9.22 -5.94 -13.23
C ARG A 168 -7.79 -5.50 -12.92
N LEU A 169 -6.83 -6.44 -12.91
CA LEU A 169 -5.41 -6.15 -12.72
C LEU A 169 -4.84 -5.31 -13.87
N GLN A 170 -5.23 -5.58 -15.12
CA GLN A 170 -4.86 -4.75 -16.28
C GLN A 170 -5.36 -3.31 -16.14
N SER A 171 -6.61 -3.14 -15.75
CA SER A 171 -7.22 -1.82 -15.50
C SER A 171 -6.49 -1.08 -14.38
N PHE A 172 -6.22 -1.74 -13.26
CA PHE A 172 -5.46 -1.19 -12.14
C PHE A 172 -4.05 -0.77 -12.58
N THR A 173 -3.33 -1.66 -13.27
CA THR A 173 -1.96 -1.43 -13.75
C THR A 173 -1.89 -0.25 -14.69
N THR A 174 -2.89 -0.05 -15.54
CA THR A 174 -2.95 1.08 -16.47
C THR A 174 -2.96 2.42 -15.73
N VAL A 175 -3.78 2.55 -14.68
CA VAL A 175 -3.84 3.79 -13.89
C VAL A 175 -2.55 3.97 -13.08
N MET A 176 -2.08 2.92 -12.40
CA MET A 176 -0.84 2.94 -11.63
C MET A 176 0.38 3.34 -12.48
N SER A 177 0.51 2.78 -13.68
CA SER A 177 1.62 3.08 -14.59
C SER A 177 1.63 4.55 -15.01
N ARG A 178 0.45 5.18 -15.16
CA ARG A 178 0.36 6.62 -15.44
C ARG A 178 0.83 7.46 -14.26
N VAL A 179 0.45 7.09 -13.03
CA VAL A 179 0.90 7.76 -11.80
C VAL A 179 2.42 7.73 -11.69
N PHE A 180 3.04 6.55 -11.89
CA PHE A 180 4.50 6.44 -11.81
C PHE A 180 5.21 7.11 -12.97
N THR A 181 4.65 7.07 -14.19
CA THR A 181 5.22 7.79 -15.33
C THR A 181 5.21 9.30 -15.09
N TYR A 182 4.10 9.84 -14.59
CA TYR A 182 4.00 11.26 -14.24
C TYR A 182 5.03 11.60 -13.16
N GLY A 183 5.01 10.84 -12.06
CA GLY A 183 5.85 11.10 -10.92
C GLY A 183 7.35 10.94 -11.16
N ALA A 184 7.76 10.13 -12.15
CA ALA A 184 9.14 10.02 -12.61
C ALA A 184 9.54 11.11 -13.63
N SER A 185 8.57 11.85 -14.17
CA SER A 185 8.83 12.96 -15.10
C SER A 185 8.89 14.31 -14.39
N THR A 186 8.31 14.42 -13.19
CA THR A 186 8.26 15.66 -12.41
C THR A 186 9.22 15.69 -11.22
N ARG A 187 10.05 14.66 -11.04
CA ARG A 187 11.02 14.51 -9.95
C ARG A 187 12.41 14.20 -10.46
#